data_AF-A0A640S427-F1
#
_entry.id   AF-A0A640S427-F1
#
_cell.length_a   1.000
_cell.length_b   1.000
_cell.length_c   1.000
_cell.angle_alpha   90.00
_cell.angle_beta   90.00
_cell.angle_gamma   90.00
#
_symmetry.space_group_name_H-M   'P 1'
#
loop_
_entity.id
_entity.type
_entity.pdbx_description
1 polymer ?
#
loop_
_entity_poly.entity_id
_entity_poly.type
_entity_poly.pdbx_seq_one_letter_code
_entity_poly.pdbx_strand_id
1 'polypeptide(L)'
;MRSILGVCALTVALTAGLVAVPNEARAQTPVLCSETSLVNAITAANAAGGDTLALVPFCTYQLTSAHGSGPTGPVGLPPITTSITLLGMGATITRDPSAPAFRVLQVQGAANVPGTKGQLSLVGVTVRGGSAVPPFPGGGISNLGGTVSLLTSAVTGNTAVAGGGIYTDNGAVSLVGSSVTGNTAVASGGGIYVNSGGATLLATNVSGNTPDNCAPSGSVIGCT
;
A
#
# COMPACT_ATOMS: atom_id res chain seq x y z
N MET A 1 -0.43 35.67 72.66
CA MET A 1 0.84 35.40 71.95
C MET A 1 1.20 33.95 72.22
N ARG A 2 1.36 32.99 71.32
CA ARG A 2 1.33 32.86 69.86
C ARG A 2 1.01 31.37 69.59
N SER A 3 0.02 31.06 68.75
CA SER A 3 -0.16 29.73 68.14
C SER A 3 0.75 29.63 66.92
N ILE A 4 1.49 28.54 66.75
CA ILE A 4 2.12 28.19 65.47
C ILE A 4 1.87 26.71 65.19
N LEU A 5 1.11 26.47 64.12
CA LEU A 5 0.83 25.17 63.50
C LEU A 5 2.12 24.52 62.98
N GLY A 6 2.29 23.22 63.23
CA GLY A 6 3.28 22.39 62.57
C GLY A 6 2.82 22.02 61.16
N VAL A 7 3.56 22.45 60.15
CA VAL A 7 3.33 22.10 58.75
C VAL A 7 3.91 20.70 58.49
N CYS A 8 3.04 19.76 58.15
CA CYS A 8 3.41 18.42 57.69
C CYS A 8 3.80 18.51 56.20
N ALA A 9 5.09 18.46 55.89
CA ALA A 9 5.59 18.44 54.53
C ALA A 9 5.56 17.00 53.99
N LEU A 10 4.54 16.67 53.20
CA LEU A 10 4.48 15.42 52.43
C LEU A 10 5.37 15.59 51.18
N THR A 11 6.59 15.06 51.23
CA THR A 11 7.48 15.01 50.06
C THR A 11 6.98 13.95 49.08
N VAL A 12 6.35 14.39 47.99
CA VAL A 12 6.07 13.53 46.83
C VAL A 12 7.39 13.36 46.07
N ALA A 13 8.04 12.21 46.23
CA ALA A 13 9.16 11.83 45.39
C ALA A 13 8.60 11.45 44.00
N LEU A 14 8.66 12.41 43.07
CA LEU A 14 8.38 12.15 41.66
C LEU A 14 9.61 11.44 41.06
N THR A 15 9.66 10.12 41.17
CA THR A 15 10.59 9.33 40.36
C THR A 15 10.15 9.45 38.92
N ALA A 16 10.76 10.36 38.17
CA ALA A 16 10.75 10.35 36.72
C ALA A 16 11.49 9.08 36.27
N GLY A 17 10.78 7.96 36.28
CA GLY A 17 11.23 6.75 35.60
C GLY A 17 11.28 7.09 34.12
N LEU A 18 12.50 7.30 33.61
CA LEU A 18 12.75 7.29 32.18
C LEU A 18 12.46 5.86 31.72
N VAL A 19 11.21 5.57 31.37
CA VAL A 19 10.88 4.35 30.66
C VAL A 19 11.51 4.53 29.30
N ALA A 20 12.71 3.96 29.12
CA ALA A 20 13.24 3.71 27.81
C ALA A 20 12.20 2.82 27.12
N VAL A 21 11.35 3.42 26.29
CA VAL A 21 10.53 2.65 25.35
C VAL A 21 11.57 1.95 24.50
N PRO A 22 11.70 0.61 24.54
CA PRO A 22 12.64 -0.06 23.68
C PRO A 22 12.27 0.36 22.26
N ASN A 23 13.23 0.97 21.56
CA ASN A 23 13.12 1.18 20.14
C ASN A 23 13.20 -0.22 19.53
N GLU A 24 12.08 -0.94 19.52
CA GLU A 24 11.98 -2.22 18.84
C GLU A 24 12.11 -1.91 17.35
N ALA A 25 13.36 -1.81 16.91
CA ALA A 25 13.71 -2.01 15.51
C ALA A 25 13.27 -3.44 15.19
N ARG A 26 11.99 -3.60 14.82
CA ARG A 26 11.48 -4.89 14.33
C ARG A 26 12.40 -5.27 13.19
N ALA A 27 13.08 -6.41 13.34
CA ALA A 27 13.96 -6.94 12.32
C ALA A 27 13.18 -7.08 11.02
N GLN A 28 13.72 -6.57 9.93
CA GLN A 28 13.10 -6.69 8.61
C GLN A 28 13.19 -8.15 8.17
N THR A 29 12.09 -8.72 7.69
CA THR A 29 12.06 -10.08 7.17
C THR A 29 12.62 -10.08 5.74
N PRO A 30 13.75 -10.75 5.45
CA PRO A 30 14.30 -10.80 4.11
C PRO A 30 13.44 -11.69 3.20
N VAL A 31 13.19 -11.24 1.97
CA VAL A 31 12.38 -11.95 0.98
C VAL A 31 13.24 -12.27 -0.24
N LEU A 32 13.56 -13.55 -0.45
CA LEU A 32 14.33 -13.99 -1.61
C LEU A 32 13.65 -13.65 -2.94
N CYS A 33 14.44 -13.49 -4.00
CA CYS A 33 13.98 -13.07 -5.33
C CYS A 33 13.19 -14.18 -6.06
N SER A 34 11.98 -14.47 -5.59
CA SER A 34 11.05 -15.41 -6.23
C SER A 34 9.59 -15.09 -5.89
N GLU A 35 8.67 -15.49 -6.77
CA GLU A 35 7.23 -15.41 -6.54
C GLU A 35 6.83 -16.08 -5.22
N THR A 36 7.21 -17.36 -5.04
CA THR A 36 6.89 -18.15 -3.85
C THR A 36 7.37 -17.50 -2.56
N SER A 37 8.59 -16.94 -2.55
CA SER A 37 9.12 -16.26 -1.37
C SER A 37 8.32 -15.01 -1.00
N LEU A 38 7.94 -14.20 -1.99
CA LEU A 38 7.13 -13.01 -1.76
C LEU A 38 5.72 -13.36 -1.28
N VAL A 39 5.08 -14.33 -1.90
CA VAL A 39 3.75 -14.83 -1.51
C VAL A 39 3.76 -15.37 -0.07
N ASN A 40 4.75 -16.20 0.27
CA ASN A 40 4.89 -16.74 1.61
C ASN A 40 5.14 -15.66 2.66
N ALA A 41 5.99 -14.68 2.37
CA ALA A 41 6.30 -13.59 3.28
C ALA A 41 5.08 -12.70 3.56
N ILE A 42 4.30 -12.35 2.53
CA ILE A 42 3.06 -11.57 2.69
C ILE A 42 2.02 -12.37 3.48
N THR A 43 1.88 -13.67 3.20
CA THR A 43 0.96 -14.55 3.94
C THR A 43 1.33 -14.62 5.42
N ALA A 44 2.61 -14.81 5.73
CA ALA A 44 3.11 -14.82 7.10
C ALA A 44 2.90 -13.47 7.80
N ALA A 45 3.17 -12.36 7.11
CA ALA A 45 2.96 -11.02 7.64
C ALA A 45 1.48 -10.77 7.98
N ASN A 46 0.56 -11.17 7.09
CA ASN A 46 -0.89 -11.11 7.37
C ASN A 46 -1.29 -11.96 8.58
N ALA A 47 -0.74 -13.17 8.72
CA ALA A 47 -1.03 -14.02 9.88
C ALA A 47 -0.47 -13.44 11.20
N ALA A 48 0.66 -12.73 11.13
CA ALA A 48 1.32 -12.12 12.28
C ALA A 48 0.73 -10.75 12.70
N GLY A 49 -0.25 -10.21 11.96
CA GLY A 49 -0.80 -8.88 12.21
C GLY A 49 -0.02 -7.72 11.56
N GLY A 50 1.01 -8.04 10.78
CA GLY A 50 1.80 -7.07 10.01
C GLY A 50 3.31 -7.26 10.14
N ASP A 51 4.05 -6.84 9.11
CA ASP A 51 5.51 -6.98 9.05
C ASP A 51 6.18 -5.94 8.14
N THR A 52 7.50 -5.80 8.27
CA THR A 52 8.36 -5.08 7.30
C THR A 52 9.19 -6.09 6.53
N LEU A 53 8.94 -6.20 5.24
CA LEU A 53 9.57 -7.14 4.32
C LEU A 53 10.66 -6.43 3.52
N ALA A 54 11.91 -6.90 3.65
CA ALA A 54 13.04 -6.43 2.86
C ALA A 54 13.16 -7.26 1.58
N LEU A 55 12.84 -6.64 0.45
CA LEU A 55 12.99 -7.28 -0.86
C LEU A 55 14.47 -7.23 -1.28
N VAL A 56 14.87 -8.18 -2.12
CA VAL A 56 16.20 -8.16 -2.74
C VAL A 56 16.30 -6.91 -3.63
N PRO A 57 17.32 -6.04 -3.45
CA PRO A 57 17.50 -4.84 -4.27
C PRO A 57 17.49 -5.16 -5.76
N PHE A 58 16.78 -4.34 -6.55
CA PHE A 58 16.69 -4.45 -8.02
C PHE A 58 16.17 -5.79 -8.56
N CYS A 59 15.68 -6.69 -7.70
CA CYS A 59 15.08 -7.96 -8.12
C CYS A 59 13.76 -7.73 -8.87
N THR A 60 13.47 -8.59 -9.85
CA THR A 60 12.14 -8.70 -10.44
C THR A 60 11.40 -9.91 -9.88
N TYR A 61 10.37 -9.65 -9.08
CA TYR A 61 9.38 -10.62 -8.60
C TYR A 61 8.30 -10.78 -9.67
N GLN A 62 8.45 -11.79 -10.51
CA GLN A 62 7.51 -12.09 -11.59
C GLN A 62 6.41 -13.04 -11.08
N LEU A 63 5.17 -12.59 -11.18
CA LEU A 63 3.98 -13.33 -10.74
C LEU A 63 3.41 -14.11 -11.92
N THR A 64 3.34 -15.43 -11.79
CA THR A 64 2.88 -16.34 -12.85
C THR A 64 1.44 -16.83 -12.62
N SER A 65 0.91 -16.67 -11.41
CA SER A 65 -0.47 -17.02 -11.07
C SER A 65 -1.08 -16.09 -10.03
N ALA A 66 -2.39 -16.18 -9.83
CA ALA A 66 -3.08 -15.44 -8.78
C ALA A 66 -2.98 -16.17 -7.44
N HIS A 67 -2.64 -15.45 -6.38
CA HIS A 67 -2.47 -15.96 -5.01
C HIS A 67 -3.53 -15.43 -4.05
N GLY A 68 -4.62 -14.89 -4.60
CA GLY A 68 -5.79 -14.51 -3.84
C GLY A 68 -6.93 -14.06 -4.73
N SER A 69 -8.10 -13.93 -4.11
CA SER A 69 -9.28 -13.33 -4.71
C SER A 69 -9.87 -12.30 -3.75
N GLY A 70 -10.53 -11.30 -4.31
CA GLY A 70 -11.31 -10.33 -3.54
C GLY A 70 -12.64 -10.02 -4.21
N PRO A 71 -13.42 -9.08 -3.63
CA PRO A 71 -14.67 -8.61 -4.22
C PRO A 71 -14.48 -8.09 -5.64
N THR A 72 -13.28 -7.61 -5.96
CA THR A 72 -12.92 -7.08 -7.26
C THR A 72 -12.18 -8.07 -8.15
N GLY A 73 -12.13 -9.38 -7.86
CA GLY A 73 -11.54 -10.40 -8.75
C GLY A 73 -10.14 -10.89 -8.35
N PRO A 74 -9.40 -11.56 -9.26
CA PRO A 74 -8.11 -12.20 -8.96
C PRO A 74 -7.00 -11.19 -8.59
N VAL A 75 -6.11 -11.62 -7.69
CA VAL A 75 -4.98 -10.85 -7.17
C VAL A 75 -3.69 -11.69 -7.24
N GLY A 76 -2.64 -11.11 -7.81
CA GLY A 76 -1.34 -11.76 -7.98
C GLY A 76 -0.57 -11.98 -6.68
N LEU A 77 -0.89 -11.24 -5.62
CA LEU A 77 -0.36 -11.46 -4.27
C LEU A 77 -1.51 -11.70 -3.30
N PRO A 78 -1.26 -12.37 -2.16
CA PRO A 78 -2.25 -12.45 -1.10
C PRO A 78 -2.75 -11.05 -0.73
N PRO A 79 -4.08 -10.82 -0.63
CA PRO A 79 -4.62 -9.52 -0.26
C PRO A 79 -4.01 -9.01 1.06
N ILE A 80 -3.64 -7.74 1.10
CA ILE A 80 -3.08 -7.10 2.29
C ILE A 80 -4.23 -6.79 3.25
N THR A 81 -4.31 -7.53 4.35
CA THR A 81 -5.37 -7.40 5.36
C THR A 81 -4.85 -6.83 6.68
N THR A 82 -3.53 -6.67 6.79
CA THR A 82 -2.81 -6.13 7.95
C THR A 82 -1.83 -5.04 7.52
N SER A 83 -0.97 -4.58 8.43
CA SER A 83 0.01 -3.54 8.13
C SER A 83 1.31 -4.12 7.59
N ILE A 84 1.56 -3.98 6.29
CA ILE A 84 2.73 -4.54 5.60
C ILE A 84 3.53 -3.41 4.94
N THR A 85 4.84 -3.39 5.21
CA THR A 85 5.79 -2.52 4.51
C THR A 85 6.69 -3.36 3.59
N LEU A 86 6.81 -2.97 2.32
CA LEU A 86 7.74 -3.56 1.36
C LEU A 86 8.88 -2.58 1.08
N LEU A 87 10.10 -2.95 1.47
CA LEU A 87 11.31 -2.20 1.21
C LEU A 87 11.98 -2.76 -0.04
N GLY A 88 11.77 -2.09 -1.17
CA GLY A 88 12.14 -2.57 -2.50
C GLY A 88 13.57 -2.24 -2.94
N MET A 89 14.08 -1.05 -2.59
CA MET A 89 15.37 -0.54 -3.11
C MET A 89 15.52 -0.76 -4.64
N GLY A 90 14.49 -0.41 -5.42
CA GLY A 90 14.42 -0.59 -6.87
C GLY A 90 13.84 -1.94 -7.33
N ALA A 91 13.36 -2.79 -6.42
CA ALA A 91 12.69 -4.04 -6.78
C ALA A 91 11.42 -3.79 -7.62
N THR A 92 11.14 -4.71 -8.54
CA THR A 92 9.95 -4.70 -9.39
C THR A 92 9.07 -5.90 -9.05
N ILE A 93 7.78 -5.67 -8.85
CA ILE A 93 6.75 -6.70 -8.79
C ILE A 93 5.95 -6.60 -10.09
N THR A 94 5.98 -7.65 -10.90
CA THR A 94 5.40 -7.65 -12.24
C THR A 94 4.55 -8.87 -12.47
N ARG A 95 3.42 -8.71 -13.16
CA ARG A 95 2.71 -9.85 -13.75
C ARG A 95 3.53 -10.40 -14.93
N ASP A 96 3.59 -11.72 -15.06
CA ASP A 96 4.03 -12.37 -16.31
C ASP A 96 3.01 -12.09 -17.42
N PRO A 97 3.41 -11.62 -18.62
CA PRO A 97 2.48 -11.38 -19.71
C PRO A 97 1.67 -12.60 -20.15
N SER A 98 2.25 -13.81 -20.06
CA SER A 98 1.65 -15.09 -20.43
C SER A 98 0.73 -15.68 -19.34
N ALA A 99 0.78 -15.15 -18.12
CA ALA A 99 -0.10 -15.59 -17.04
C ALA A 99 -1.57 -15.22 -17.34
N PRO A 100 -2.54 -15.82 -16.64
CA PRO A 100 -3.91 -15.30 -16.61
C PRO A 100 -3.96 -13.86 -16.09
N ALA A 101 -5.01 -13.11 -16.47
CA ALA A 101 -5.17 -11.74 -16.02
C ALA A 101 -5.48 -11.66 -14.51
N PHE A 102 -4.67 -10.89 -13.79
CA PHE A 102 -4.91 -10.51 -12.40
C PHE A 102 -4.25 -9.16 -12.09
N ARG A 103 -4.76 -8.47 -11.08
CA ARG A 103 -4.09 -7.26 -10.55
C ARG A 103 -2.85 -7.64 -9.74
N VAL A 104 -1.90 -6.73 -9.56
CA VAL A 104 -0.70 -7.06 -8.77
C VAL A 104 -1.02 -7.11 -7.27
N LEU A 105 -1.62 -6.03 -6.74
CA LEU A 105 -1.83 -5.82 -5.31
C LEU A 105 -3.28 -5.47 -5.00
N GLN A 106 -3.76 -5.93 -3.84
CA GLN A 106 -5.03 -5.51 -3.27
C GLN A 106 -4.87 -5.25 -1.78
N VAL A 107 -5.38 -4.12 -1.32
CA VAL A 107 -5.42 -3.77 0.10
C VAL A 107 -6.88 -3.78 0.55
N GLN A 108 -7.16 -4.49 1.64
CA GLN A 108 -8.50 -4.62 2.21
C GLN A 108 -8.51 -4.00 3.59
N GLY A 109 -9.30 -2.95 3.78
CA GLY A 109 -9.54 -2.35 5.08
C GLY A 109 -11.01 -2.41 5.49
N ALA A 110 -11.24 -2.07 6.76
CA ALA A 110 -12.51 -2.30 7.45
C ALA A 110 -13.74 -1.65 6.77
N ALA A 111 -13.54 -0.56 6.02
CA ALA A 111 -14.65 0.14 5.36
C ALA A 111 -15.31 -0.70 4.26
N ASN A 112 -14.54 -1.55 3.57
CA ASN A 112 -15.06 -2.40 2.49
C ASN A 112 -15.05 -3.89 2.85
N VAL A 113 -14.16 -4.31 3.74
CA VAL A 113 -14.02 -5.71 4.15
C VAL A 113 -13.96 -5.79 5.69
N PRO A 114 -15.10 -6.05 6.37
CA PRO A 114 -15.15 -6.11 7.83
C PRO A 114 -14.10 -7.06 8.43
N GLY A 115 -13.47 -6.64 9.52
CA GLY A 115 -12.42 -7.43 10.20
C GLY A 115 -11.00 -7.25 9.64
N THR A 116 -10.84 -6.55 8.52
CA THR A 116 -9.51 -6.25 7.94
C THR A 116 -9.00 -4.86 8.32
N LYS A 117 -7.68 -4.70 8.33
CA LYS A 117 -6.97 -3.45 8.67
C LYS A 117 -5.80 -3.23 7.70
N GLY A 118 -6.04 -3.48 6.41
CA GLY A 118 -5.01 -3.44 5.38
C GLY A 118 -4.36 -2.08 5.29
N GLN A 119 -3.04 -2.07 5.48
CA GLN A 119 -2.19 -0.92 5.25
C GLN A 119 -0.96 -1.40 4.48
N LEU A 120 -0.70 -0.79 3.33
CA LEU A 120 0.44 -1.12 2.49
C LEU A 120 1.37 0.09 2.38
N SER A 121 2.63 -0.08 2.73
CA SER A 121 3.69 0.89 2.47
C SER A 121 4.69 0.31 1.47
N LEU A 122 4.89 0.99 0.34
CA LEU A 122 5.86 0.63 -0.68
C LEU A 122 7.00 1.67 -0.67
N VAL A 123 8.23 1.22 -0.49
CA VAL A 123 9.41 2.10 -0.47
C VAL A 123 10.40 1.64 -1.55
N GLY A 124 10.54 2.42 -2.61
CA GLY A 124 11.40 2.05 -3.74
C GLY A 124 10.93 0.79 -4.48
N VAL A 125 9.63 0.60 -4.67
CA VAL A 125 9.06 -0.58 -5.37
C VAL A 125 8.40 -0.14 -6.69
N THR A 126 8.62 -0.89 -7.75
CA THR A 126 7.87 -0.74 -9.01
C THR A 126 6.79 -1.81 -9.10
N VAL A 127 5.54 -1.40 -9.34
CA VAL A 127 4.38 -2.27 -9.58
C VAL A 127 3.96 -2.15 -11.04
N ARG A 128 4.02 -3.26 -11.80
CA ARG A 128 3.74 -3.20 -13.25
C ARG A 128 3.09 -4.43 -13.86
N GLY A 129 2.52 -4.27 -15.06
CA GLY A 129 1.97 -5.35 -15.88
C GLY A 129 0.68 -5.97 -15.34
N GLY A 130 0.14 -5.46 -14.23
CA GLY A 130 -1.11 -5.91 -13.66
C GLY A 130 -2.28 -5.70 -14.62
N SER A 131 -3.21 -6.64 -14.65
CA SER A 131 -4.32 -6.65 -15.58
C SER A 131 -5.62 -7.07 -14.88
N ALA A 132 -6.47 -6.11 -14.57
CA ALA A 132 -7.83 -6.35 -14.08
C ALA A 132 -8.81 -6.31 -15.26
N VAL A 133 -9.26 -7.48 -15.74
CA VAL A 133 -10.22 -7.56 -16.84
C VAL A 133 -11.63 -7.12 -16.40
N PRO A 134 -12.48 -6.60 -17.30
CA PRO A 134 -13.85 -6.24 -16.95
C PRO A 134 -14.61 -7.33 -16.20
N PRO A 135 -15.38 -6.97 -15.15
CA PRO A 135 -15.75 -5.61 -14.71
C PRO A 135 -14.78 -4.97 -13.68
N PHE A 136 -13.58 -5.52 -13.51
CA PHE A 136 -12.77 -5.24 -12.33
C PHE A 136 -11.90 -3.97 -12.43
N PRO A 137 -11.84 -3.12 -11.38
CA PRO A 137 -10.94 -1.98 -11.33
C PRO A 137 -9.57 -2.33 -10.71
N GLY A 138 -8.61 -1.40 -10.78
CA GLY A 138 -7.33 -1.48 -10.07
C GLY A 138 -6.37 -2.52 -10.65
N GLY A 139 -5.69 -2.18 -11.75
CA GLY A 139 -4.81 -3.11 -12.47
C GLY A 139 -3.49 -3.34 -11.74
N GLY A 140 -2.86 -2.26 -11.29
CA GLY A 140 -1.68 -2.33 -10.43
C GLY A 140 -2.08 -2.59 -8.99
N ILE A 141 -2.75 -1.59 -8.40
CA ILE A 141 -3.15 -1.57 -6.99
C ILE A 141 -4.65 -1.30 -6.88
N SER A 142 -5.36 -2.16 -6.15
CA SER A 142 -6.75 -1.93 -5.73
C SER A 142 -6.81 -1.71 -4.22
N ASN A 143 -7.20 -0.51 -3.78
CA ASN A 143 -7.38 -0.18 -2.38
C ASN A 143 -8.87 -0.16 -2.01
N LEU A 144 -9.31 -1.13 -1.22
CA LEU A 144 -10.69 -1.32 -0.82
C LEU A 144 -10.82 -1.04 0.68
N GLY A 145 -11.07 0.22 1.05
CA GLY A 145 -11.26 0.65 2.43
C GLY A 145 -9.98 0.67 3.28
N GLY A 146 -8.81 0.46 2.67
CA GLY A 146 -7.50 0.41 3.34
C GLY A 146 -6.67 1.68 3.13
N THR A 147 -5.40 1.60 3.51
CA THR A 147 -4.42 2.67 3.29
C THR A 147 -3.26 2.18 2.42
N VAL A 148 -2.89 2.99 1.43
CA VAL A 148 -1.73 2.73 0.55
C VAL A 148 -0.81 3.94 0.59
N SER A 149 0.46 3.72 0.90
CA SER A 149 1.52 4.73 0.87
C SER A 149 2.63 4.28 -0.08
N LEU A 150 3.00 5.15 -1.02
CA LEU A 150 4.10 4.95 -1.95
C LEU A 150 5.15 6.04 -1.69
N LEU A 151 6.35 5.61 -1.37
CA LEU A 151 7.53 6.46 -1.25
C LEU A 151 8.54 6.03 -2.30
N THR A 152 8.98 6.99 -3.14
CA THR A 152 9.97 6.75 -4.20
C THR A 152 9.67 5.52 -5.06
N SER A 153 8.38 5.25 -5.29
CA SER A 153 7.87 4.04 -5.92
C SER A 153 7.21 4.36 -7.26
N ALA A 154 6.99 3.34 -8.09
CA ALA A 154 6.41 3.51 -9.42
C ALA A 154 5.24 2.54 -9.64
N VAL A 155 4.17 3.01 -10.29
CA VAL A 155 3.05 2.20 -10.76
C VAL A 155 2.91 2.42 -12.26
N THR A 156 3.26 1.41 -13.06
CA THR A 156 3.41 1.60 -14.52
C THR A 156 2.92 0.44 -15.35
N GLY A 157 2.40 0.71 -16.56
CA GLY A 157 2.05 -0.34 -17.50
C GLY A 157 0.99 -1.31 -16.99
N ASN A 158 0.07 -0.83 -16.17
CA ASN A 158 -1.04 -1.64 -15.64
C ASN A 158 -2.34 -1.31 -16.38
N THR A 159 -3.23 -2.29 -16.47
CA THR A 159 -4.50 -2.18 -17.20
C THR A 159 -5.69 -2.58 -16.34
N ALA A 160 -6.78 -1.81 -16.39
CA ALA A 160 -8.03 -2.12 -15.67
C ALA A 160 -9.28 -1.58 -16.38
N VAL A 161 -10.47 -1.81 -15.81
CA VAL A 161 -11.67 -1.05 -16.23
C VAL A 161 -11.59 0.41 -15.77
N ALA A 162 -11.24 0.62 -14.51
CA ALA A 162 -11.01 1.93 -13.92
C ALA A 162 -9.82 1.86 -12.97
N GLY A 163 -9.04 2.93 -12.88
CA GLY A 163 -7.81 2.92 -12.08
C GLY A 163 -6.81 1.93 -12.66
N GLY A 164 -6.35 2.18 -13.90
CA GLY A 164 -5.40 1.30 -14.59
C GLY A 164 -4.18 1.04 -13.71
N GLY A 165 -3.59 2.12 -13.18
CA GLY A 165 -2.54 2.06 -12.16
C GLY A 165 -3.11 1.76 -10.78
N ILE A 166 -3.85 2.73 -10.22
CA ILE A 166 -4.35 2.69 -8.84
C ILE A 166 -5.86 2.95 -8.85
N TYR A 167 -6.60 2.09 -8.17
CA TYR A 167 -8.00 2.32 -7.83
C TYR A 167 -8.14 2.42 -6.31
N THR A 168 -8.93 3.37 -5.81
CA THR A 168 -9.28 3.47 -4.39
C THR A 168 -10.78 3.67 -4.18
N ASP A 169 -11.34 2.94 -3.23
CA ASP A 169 -12.73 3.00 -2.80
C ASP A 169 -12.80 2.96 -1.28
N ASN A 170 -13.38 4.02 -0.68
CA ASN A 170 -13.39 4.31 0.76
C ASN A 170 -12.02 4.23 1.45
N GLY A 171 -10.95 4.32 0.67
CA GLY A 171 -9.57 4.17 1.12
C GLY A 171 -8.75 5.44 0.96
N ALA A 172 -7.58 5.45 1.58
CA ALA A 172 -6.62 6.55 1.48
C ALA A 172 -5.37 6.14 0.70
N VAL A 173 -4.94 7.00 -0.22
CA VAL A 173 -3.74 6.80 -1.03
C VAL A 173 -2.80 8.01 -0.87
N SER A 174 -1.53 7.77 -0.58
CA SER A 174 -0.50 8.83 -0.49
C SER A 174 0.70 8.48 -1.35
N LEU A 175 1.11 9.37 -2.24
CA LEU A 175 2.27 9.20 -3.10
C LEU A 175 3.26 10.33 -2.86
N VAL A 176 4.46 9.99 -2.42
CA VAL A 176 5.56 10.92 -2.17
C VAL A 176 6.75 10.57 -3.05
N GLY A 177 7.21 11.51 -3.87
CA GLY A 177 8.38 11.30 -4.74
C GLY A 177 8.21 10.13 -5.71
N SER A 178 6.97 9.81 -6.09
CA SER A 178 6.61 8.57 -6.79
C SER A 178 6.15 8.86 -8.22
N SER A 179 5.84 7.81 -9.00
CA SER A 179 5.31 7.94 -10.36
C SER A 179 4.14 7.00 -10.65
N VAL A 180 3.16 7.49 -11.40
CA VAL A 180 2.04 6.70 -11.95
C VAL A 180 1.93 7.00 -13.43
N THR A 181 2.47 6.12 -14.28
CA THR A 181 2.70 6.42 -15.70
C THR A 181 2.38 5.26 -16.63
N GLY A 182 1.93 5.53 -17.86
CA GLY A 182 1.75 4.48 -18.87
C GLY A 182 0.71 3.43 -18.49
N ASN A 183 -0.25 3.78 -17.63
CA ASN A 183 -1.33 2.88 -17.23
C ASN A 183 -2.57 3.12 -18.10
N THR A 184 -3.37 2.07 -18.31
CA THR A 184 -4.55 2.09 -19.18
C THR A 184 -5.81 1.69 -18.42
N ALA A 185 -6.87 2.46 -18.55
CA ALA A 185 -8.21 2.11 -18.12
C ALA A 185 -9.13 2.03 -19.34
N VAL A 186 -10.17 1.18 -19.26
CA VAL A 186 -11.21 1.13 -20.30
C VAL A 186 -12.16 2.31 -20.18
N ALA A 187 -12.53 2.69 -18.95
CA ALA A 187 -13.54 3.71 -18.68
C ALA A 187 -12.93 5.06 -18.26
N SER A 188 -12.14 5.08 -17.19
CA SER A 188 -11.57 6.32 -16.63
C SER A 188 -10.53 6.03 -15.54
N GLY A 189 -9.77 7.06 -15.18
CA GLY A 189 -8.65 6.97 -14.25
C GLY A 189 -7.60 6.02 -14.79
N GLY A 190 -7.02 6.35 -15.95
CA GLY A 190 -5.92 5.57 -16.51
C GLY A 190 -4.80 5.39 -15.49
N GLY A 191 -4.40 6.48 -14.85
CA GLY A 191 -3.46 6.49 -13.75
C GLY A 191 -4.12 6.13 -12.43
N ILE A 192 -4.92 7.06 -11.88
CA ILE A 192 -5.55 6.94 -10.57
C ILE A 192 -7.07 7.14 -10.69
N TYR A 193 -7.86 6.22 -10.14
CA TYR A 193 -9.29 6.40 -9.99
C TYR A 193 -9.68 6.43 -8.51
N VAL A 194 -10.37 7.50 -8.08
CA VAL A 194 -10.92 7.64 -6.73
C VAL A 194 -12.44 7.52 -6.78
N ASN A 195 -12.97 6.38 -6.33
CA ASN A 195 -14.42 6.19 -6.20
C ASN A 195 -14.96 6.95 -4.99
N SER A 196 -14.27 6.82 -3.86
CA SER A 196 -14.52 7.54 -2.62
C SER A 196 -13.27 7.45 -1.74
N GLY A 197 -13.21 8.26 -0.68
CA GLY A 197 -11.98 8.46 0.10
C GLY A 197 -11.11 9.55 -0.52
N GLY A 198 -9.81 9.32 -0.71
CA GLY A 198 -8.94 10.33 -1.31
C GLY A 198 -7.54 9.85 -1.69
N ALA A 199 -6.90 10.62 -2.57
CA ALA A 199 -5.51 10.46 -2.93
C ALA A 199 -4.76 11.79 -2.79
N THR A 200 -3.56 11.77 -2.21
CA THR A 200 -2.68 12.94 -2.05
C THR A 200 -1.35 12.70 -2.75
N LEU A 201 -0.90 13.72 -3.50
CA LEU A 201 0.34 13.69 -4.27
C LEU A 201 1.31 14.75 -3.74
N LEU A 202 2.54 14.35 -3.44
CA LEU A 202 3.63 15.26 -3.08
C LEU A 202 4.88 14.92 -3.90
N ALA A 203 5.35 15.86 -4.72
CA ALA A 203 6.48 15.65 -5.62
C ALA A 203 6.32 14.36 -6.48
N THR A 204 5.09 14.05 -6.88
CA THR A 204 4.75 12.82 -7.60
C THR A 204 4.33 13.16 -9.03
N ASN A 205 4.80 12.36 -9.99
CA ASN A 205 4.43 12.51 -11.39
C ASN A 205 3.29 11.54 -11.76
N VAL A 206 2.18 12.06 -12.27
CA VAL A 206 1.09 11.25 -12.86
C VAL A 206 0.92 11.70 -14.30
N SER A 207 1.38 10.90 -15.26
CA SER A 207 1.45 11.32 -16.67
C SER A 207 1.41 10.17 -17.66
N GLY A 208 0.90 10.42 -18.87
CA GLY A 208 0.92 9.44 -19.95
C GLY A 208 0.05 8.22 -19.68
N ASN A 209 -1.05 8.42 -18.95
CA ASN A 209 -2.05 7.39 -18.71
C ASN A 209 -3.27 7.59 -19.61
N THR A 210 -3.98 6.51 -19.94
CA THR A 210 -5.11 6.50 -20.88
C THR A 210 -6.36 5.97 -20.17
N PRO A 211 -7.54 6.58 -20.31
CA PRO A 211 -7.85 7.76 -21.13
C PRO A 211 -7.43 9.08 -20.48
N ASP A 212 -7.16 9.09 -19.18
CA ASP A 212 -6.81 10.26 -18.38
C ASP A 212 -5.83 9.89 -17.25
N ASN A 213 -5.21 10.90 -16.64
CA ASN A 213 -4.27 10.70 -15.53
C ASN A 213 -4.99 10.40 -14.23
N CYS A 214 -6.06 11.14 -13.93
CA CYS A 214 -6.88 10.92 -12.75
C CYS A 214 -8.37 11.10 -13.04
N ALA A 215 -9.19 10.29 -12.36
CA ALA A 215 -10.64 10.42 -12.40
C ALA A 215 -11.28 10.13 -11.02
N PRO A 216 -12.45 10.73 -10.72
CA PRO A 216 -13.07 11.83 -11.48
C PRO A 216 -12.23 13.12 -11.40
N SER A 217 -12.46 14.06 -12.31
CA SER A 217 -11.72 15.32 -12.36
C SER A 217 -11.79 16.07 -11.03
N GLY A 218 -10.63 16.52 -10.52
CA GLY A 218 -10.54 17.23 -9.24
C GLY A 218 -10.55 16.35 -7.99
N SER A 219 -10.67 15.01 -8.13
CA SER A 219 -10.60 14.09 -6.98
C SER A 219 -9.20 13.92 -6.39
N VAL A 220 -8.16 14.21 -7.19
CA VAL A 220 -6.75 14.13 -6.79
C VAL A 220 -6.11 15.49 -7.00
N ILE A 221 -5.79 16.17 -5.89
CA ILE A 221 -5.16 17.50 -5.94
C ILE A 221 -3.77 17.37 -6.57
N GLY A 222 -3.48 18.21 -7.56
CA GLY A 222 -2.19 18.20 -8.27
C GLY A 222 -2.07 17.14 -9.35
N CYS A 223 -3.14 16.40 -9.66
CA CYS A 223 -3.20 15.54 -10.84
C CYS A 223 -3.86 16.29 -12.00
N THR A 224 -3.13 16.41 -13.10
CA THR A 224 -3.56 17.07 -14.35
C THR A 224 -3.53 16.10 -15.50
#